data_AF-A0A538JKS7-F1
#
_entry.id   AF-A0A538JKS7-F1
#
_cell.length_a   1.000
_cell.length_b   1.000
_cell.length_c   1.000
_cell.angle_alpha   90.00
_cell.angle_beta   90.00
_cell.angle_gamma   90.00
#
_symmetry.space_group_name_H-M   'P 1'
#
loop_
_entity.id
_entity.type
_entity.pdbx_description
1 polymer ?
#
loop_
_entity_poly.entity_id
_entity_poly.type
_entity_poly.pdbx_seq_one_letter_code
_entity_poly.pdbx_strand_id
1 'polypeptide(L)'
;MVGSVPALFFRGDLNAFGSDDWLHRIQRGLSHVNTVKFPTLGGGLLTGGPPCLSDLRRRFLTNPTARLDTGACAKASPPIRFVTRSD
;
A
#
# COMPACT_ATOMS: atom_id res chain seq x y z
N MET A 1 -11.24 19.45 -9.35
CA MET A 1 -10.38 19.13 -10.51
C MET A 1 -9.69 17.81 -10.21
N VAL A 2 -9.76 16.82 -11.09
CA VAL A 2 -9.13 15.50 -10.88
C VAL A 2 -7.81 15.49 -11.65
N GLY A 3 -6.71 15.15 -10.99
CA GLY A 3 -5.38 15.04 -11.60
C GLY A 3 -5.28 13.83 -12.52
N SER A 4 -4.61 14.01 -13.66
CA SER A 4 -4.33 12.95 -14.64
C SER A 4 -3.07 12.14 -14.34
N VAL A 5 -2.28 12.57 -13.36
CA VAL A 5 -1.01 11.93 -13.00
C VAL A 5 -1.31 10.56 -12.36
N PRO A 6 -0.86 9.45 -12.95
CA PRO A 6 -1.03 8.13 -12.35
C PRO A 6 -0.23 8.02 -11.05
N ALA A 7 -0.79 7.34 -10.06
CA ALA A 7 -0.15 7.16 -8.77
C ALA A 7 -0.23 5.71 -8.30
N LEU A 8 0.84 5.29 -7.63
CA LEU A 8 0.91 4.02 -6.91
C LEU A 8 1.24 4.32 -5.44
N PHE A 9 0.35 3.89 -4.54
CA PHE A 9 0.53 4.05 -3.11
C PHE A 9 0.68 2.70 -2.39
N PHE A 10 1.58 2.68 -1.41
CA PHE A 10 1.75 1.58 -0.48
C PHE A 10 1.53 2.09 0.94
N ARG A 11 0.69 1.39 1.70
CA ARG A 11 0.37 1.77 3.08
C ARG A 11 0.43 0.56 3.99
N GLY A 12 1.13 0.72 5.11
CA GLY A 12 1.00 -0.15 6.28
C GLY A 12 0.15 0.56 7.31
N ASP A 13 -0.83 -0.14 7.90
CA ASP A 13 -1.74 0.45 8.89
C ASP A 13 -1.11 0.65 10.27
N LEU A 14 0.00 -0.02 10.56
CA LEU A 14 0.77 0.21 11.79
C LEU A 14 1.83 1.30 11.63
N ASN A 15 1.80 2.07 10.53
CA ASN A 15 2.73 3.17 10.34
C ASN A 15 2.35 4.34 11.26
N ALA A 16 3.29 4.80 12.10
CA ALA A 16 3.08 5.93 13.02
C ALA A 16 2.90 7.28 12.30
N PHE A 17 3.19 7.34 10.98
CA PHE A 17 3.10 8.56 10.18
C PHE A 17 1.90 8.54 9.23
N GLY A 18 1.12 9.62 9.26
CA GLY A 18 -0.06 9.84 8.41
C GLY A 18 -1.38 9.45 9.08
N SER A 19 -2.48 10.08 8.65
CA SER A 19 -3.84 9.77 9.14
C SER A 19 -4.49 8.62 8.38
N ASP A 20 -5.37 7.85 9.00
CA ASP A 20 -6.13 6.78 8.33
C ASP A 20 -6.83 7.22 7.04
N ASP A 21 -7.32 8.46 7.03
CA ASP A 21 -8.05 8.99 5.89
C ASP A 21 -7.21 9.71 4.82
N TRP A 22 -5.90 9.90 5.00
CA TRP A 22 -5.11 10.66 4.02
C TRP A 22 -5.17 10.02 2.63
N LEU A 23 -5.11 8.69 2.59
CA LEU A 23 -5.08 7.94 1.34
C LEU A 23 -6.40 8.06 0.57
N HIS A 24 -7.52 7.94 1.29
CA HIS A 24 -8.86 8.16 0.73
C HIS A 24 -9.03 9.59 0.22
N ARG A 25 -8.51 10.59 0.94
CA ARG A 25 -8.56 11.99 0.50
C ARG A 25 -7.79 12.21 -0.80
N ILE A 26 -6.60 11.66 -0.94
CA ILE A 26 -5.78 11.81 -2.15
C ILE A 26 -6.35 11.03 -3.33
N GLN A 27 -6.85 9.81 -3.10
CA GLN A 27 -7.49 8.99 -4.15
C GLN A 27 -8.64 9.71 -4.85
N ARG A 28 -9.46 10.47 -4.11
CA ARG A 28 -10.57 11.26 -4.71
C ARG A 28 -10.10 12.35 -5.68
N GLY A 29 -8.84 12.79 -5.57
CA GLY A 29 -8.26 13.82 -6.43
C GLY A 29 -7.57 13.27 -7.67
N LEU A 30 -7.53 11.96 -7.90
CA LEU A 30 -6.71 11.33 -8.95
C LEU A 30 -7.55 10.36 -9.80
N SER A 31 -7.30 10.36 -11.11
CA SER A 31 -8.03 9.54 -12.08
C SER A 31 -7.46 8.12 -12.24
N HIS A 32 -6.17 7.92 -11.92
CA HIS A 32 -5.48 6.64 -12.06
C HIS A 32 -4.68 6.34 -10.80
N VAL A 33 -5.29 5.61 -9.86
CA VAL A 33 -4.63 5.24 -8.61
C VAL A 33 -4.66 3.74 -8.40
N ASN A 34 -3.48 3.19 -8.17
CA ASN A 34 -3.29 1.86 -7.63
C ASN A 34 -2.89 1.98 -6.16
N THR A 35 -3.43 1.10 -5.30
CA THR A 35 -3.15 1.14 -3.86
C THR A 35 -3.03 -0.27 -3.32
N VAL A 36 -1.99 -0.49 -2.52
CA VAL A 36 -1.82 -1.69 -1.70
C VAL A 36 -1.82 -1.27 -0.23
N LYS A 37 -2.66 -1.93 0.56
CA LYS A 37 -2.83 -1.68 1.98
C LYS A 37 -2.50 -2.96 2.76
N PHE A 38 -1.64 -2.85 3.76
CA PHE A 38 -1.20 -3.95 4.62
C PHE A 38 -1.66 -3.69 6.06
N PRO A 39 -2.66 -4.44 6.56
CA PRO A 39 -3.22 -4.20 7.90
C PRO A 39 -2.21 -4.36 9.05
N THR A 40 -1.12 -5.09 8.82
CA THR A 40 -0.22 -5.57 9.88
C THR A 40 1.21 -5.10 9.72
N LEU A 41 1.49 -4.25 8.73
CA LEU A 41 2.82 -3.69 8.47
C LEU A 41 2.88 -2.21 8.86
N GLY A 42 4.09 -1.74 9.19
CA GLY A 42 4.38 -0.33 9.49
C GLY A 42 4.90 0.46 8.27
N GLY A 43 5.84 1.37 8.51
CA GLY A 43 6.58 2.09 7.46
C GLY A 43 7.65 1.23 6.75
N GLY A 44 8.42 1.82 5.84
CA GLY A 44 9.57 1.14 5.22
C GLY A 44 9.20 -0.01 4.28
N LEU A 45 8.00 0.01 3.69
CA LEU A 45 7.48 -1.11 2.88
C LEU A 45 8.35 -1.48 1.67
N LEU A 46 9.08 -0.52 1.08
CA LEU A 46 9.97 -0.81 -0.04
C LEU A 46 11.31 -1.44 0.37
N THR A 47 11.71 -1.31 1.64
CA THR A 47 12.96 -1.87 2.15
C THR A 47 12.75 -3.19 2.89
N GLY A 48 11.65 -3.33 3.63
CA GLY A 48 11.36 -4.53 4.45
C GLY A 48 10.00 -5.18 4.20
N GLY A 49 9.23 -4.69 3.21
CA GLY A 49 7.92 -5.26 2.89
C GLY A 49 7.99 -6.47 1.96
N PRO A 50 6.82 -7.01 1.58
CA PRO A 50 6.73 -8.19 0.72
C PRO A 50 7.37 -7.98 -0.67
N PRO A 51 8.03 -8.99 -1.25
CA PRO A 51 8.67 -8.88 -2.57
C PRO A 51 7.74 -8.41 -3.71
N CYS A 52 6.43 -8.70 -3.60
CA CYS A 52 5.44 -8.27 -4.57
C CYS A 52 5.36 -6.74 -4.75
N LEU A 53 5.79 -5.95 -3.76
CA LEU A 53 5.85 -4.49 -3.86
C LEU A 53 6.85 -4.01 -4.91
N SER A 54 8.01 -4.65 -4.96
CA SER A 54 9.03 -4.37 -5.97
C SER A 54 8.53 -4.71 -7.37
N ASP A 55 7.77 -5.81 -7.52
CA ASP A 55 7.12 -6.18 -8.78
C ASP A 55 6.06 -5.17 -9.21
N LEU A 56 5.17 -4.77 -8.30
CA LEU A 56 4.16 -3.75 -8.58
C LEU A 56 4.78 -2.43 -8.98
N ARG A 57 5.83 -1.99 -8.27
CA ARG A 57 6.59 -0.78 -8.61
C ARG A 57 7.19 -0.89 -10.01
N ARG A 58 7.83 -2.01 -10.35
CA ARG A 58 8.40 -2.22 -11.69
C ARG A 58 7.31 -2.14 -12.77
N ARG A 59 6.20 -2.85 -12.59
CA ARG A 59 5.08 -2.84 -13.55
C ARG A 59 4.46 -1.46 -13.72
N PHE A 60 4.29 -0.72 -12.62
CA PHE A 60 3.81 0.66 -12.66
C PHE A 60 4.76 1.57 -13.43
N LEU A 61 6.07 1.48 -13.20
CA LEU A 61 7.06 2.29 -13.92
C LEU A 61 7.10 1.97 -15.43
N THR A 62 6.79 0.73 -15.81
CA THR A 62 6.68 0.34 -17.22
C THR A 62 5.40 0.84 -17.87
N ASN A 63 4.25 0.73 -17.19
CA ASN A 63 2.96 1.21 -17.68
C ASN A 63 2.12 1.78 -16.52
N PRO A 64 2.21 3.10 -16.25
CA PRO A 64 1.56 3.72 -15.10
C PRO A 64 0.03 3.69 -15.11
N THR A 65 -0.57 3.54 -16.29
CA THR A 65 -2.03 3.48 -16.47
C THR A 65 -2.58 2.04 -16.49
N ALA A 66 -1.71 1.03 -16.42
CA ALA A 66 -2.13 -0.36 -16.33
C ALA A 66 -2.88 -0.65 -15.03
N ARG A 67 -3.85 -1.57 -15.12
CA ARG A 67 -4.46 -2.17 -13.93
C ARG A 67 -3.46 -3.11 -13.29
N LEU A 68 -3.12 -2.86 -12.03
CA LEU A 68 -2.23 -3.71 -11.25
C LEU A 68 -3.04 -4.61 -10.30
N ASP A 69 -2.62 -5.86 -10.14
CA ASP A 69 -3.21 -6.75 -9.13
C ASP A 69 -2.65 -6.43 -7.74
N THR A 70 -3.17 -5.36 -7.14
CA THR A 70 -2.79 -4.94 -5.79
C THR A 70 -3.37 -5.85 -4.71
N GLY A 71 -4.48 -6.53 -5.00
CA GLY A 71 -5.18 -7.42 -4.07
C GLY A 71 -4.38 -8.68 -3.76
N ALA A 72 -3.74 -9.30 -4.76
CA ALA A 72 -2.84 -10.42 -4.53
C ALA A 72 -1.66 -10.05 -3.62
N CYS A 73 -1.07 -8.86 -3.81
CA CYS A 73 0.04 -8.40 -2.98
C CYS A 73 -0.40 -8.07 -1.55
N ALA A 74 -1.59 -7.48 -1.35
CA ALA A 74 -2.13 -7.19 -0.02
C ALA A 74 -2.28 -8.45 0.86
N LYS A 75 -2.58 -9.61 0.25
CA LYS A 75 -2.68 -10.90 0.97
C LYS A 75 -1.35 -11.39 1.55
N ALA A 76 -0.21 -10.80 1.16
CA ALA A 76 1.09 -11.11 1.75
C ALA A 76 1.30 -10.45 3.14
N SER A 77 0.33 -9.67 3.64
CA SER A 77 0.37 -9.13 5.00
C SER A 77 0.37 -10.28 6.03
N PRO A 78 1.39 -10.41 6.89
CA PRO A 78 1.43 -11.48 7.89
C PRO A 78 0.37 -11.24 8.98
N PRO A 79 -0.21 -12.26 9.61
CA PRO A 79 -1.09 -12.04 10.76
C PRO A 79 -0.31 -11.49 11.96
N ILE A 80 -0.92 -10.59 12.74
CA ILE A 80 -0.36 -10.17 14.05
C ILE A 80 -0.65 -11.27 15.06
N ARG A 81 0.38 -11.74 15.77
CA ARG A 81 0.22 -12.62 16.94
C ARG A 81 0.54 -11.82 18.20
N PHE A 82 -0.48 -11.57 19.01
CA PHE A 82 -0.30 -10.98 20.33
C PHE A 82 0.08 -12.09 21.32
N VAL A 83 1.19 -11.93 22.02
CA VAL A 83 1.53 -12.80 23.16
C VAL A 83 0.87 -12.21 24.40
N THR A 84 -0.08 -12.93 24.99
CA THR A 84 -0.63 -12.58 26.30
C THR A 84 0.32 -13.08 27.36
N ARG A 85 0.95 -12.17 28.12
CA ARG A 85 1.67 -12.54 29.34
C ARG A 85 0.62 -12.96 30.36
N SER A 86 0.69 -14.20 30.84
CA SER A 86 -0.08 -14.64 32.00
C SER A 86 0.77 -14.30 33.22
N ASP A 87 0.28 -13.38 34.05
CA ASP A 87 0.87 -13.07 35.36
C ASP A 87 0.50 -14.16 36.38
#